data_AF-B9M249-F1
#
_entry.id   AF-B9M249-F1
#
_cell.length_a   1.000
_cell.length_b   1.000
_cell.length_c   1.000
_cell.angle_alpha   90.00
_cell.angle_beta   90.00
_cell.angle_gamma   90.00
#
_symmetry.space_group_name_H-M   'P 1'
#
loop_
_entity.id
_entity.type
_entity.pdbx_description
1 polymer ?
#
loop_
_entity_poly.entity_id
_entity_poly.type
_entity_poly.pdbx_seq_one_letter_code
_entity_poly.pdbx_strand_id
1 'polypeptide(L)'
;MKKADKKLADELAVLAAISDEEIDTSEIPENTDWSSAVVGRFYRPVKEIVTIRLDADVLDWLKQGGKGYQTRINRILRSAMEHQRKRAA
;
A
#
# COMPACT_ATOMS: atom_id res chain seq x y z
N MET A 1 22.35 19.47 -5.17
CA MET A 1 20.97 20.00 -5.24
C MET A 1 21.05 21.38 -5.85
N LYS A 2 20.34 21.65 -6.96
CA LYS A 2 20.35 22.99 -7.58
C LYS A 2 19.77 23.97 -6.55
N LYS A 3 20.47 25.09 -6.29
CA LYS A 3 19.95 26.15 -5.42
C LYS A 3 18.57 26.53 -5.95
N ALA A 4 17.55 26.53 -5.10
CA ALA A 4 16.26 27.08 -5.45
C ALA A 4 16.48 28.51 -5.98
N ASP A 5 15.80 28.88 -7.06
CA ASP A 5 15.80 30.26 -7.55
C ASP A 5 15.47 31.18 -6.36
N LYS A 6 16.24 32.27 -6.18
CA LYS A 6 16.14 33.15 -5.00
C LYS A 6 14.68 33.56 -4.71
N LYS A 7 13.92 33.80 -5.78
CA LYS A 7 12.48 34.09 -5.74
C LYS A 7 11.64 32.98 -5.11
N LEU A 8 11.90 31.72 -5.45
CA LEU A 8 11.20 30.56 -4.89
C LEU A 8 11.53 30.39 -3.40
N ALA A 9 12.78 30.64 -3.01
CA ALA A 9 13.18 30.58 -1.61
C ALA A 9 12.49 31.67 -0.76
N ASP A 10 12.38 32.88 -1.30
CA ASP A 10 11.67 33.99 -0.65
C ASP A 10 10.16 33.69 -0.53
N GLU A 11 9.52 33.14 -1.58
CA GLU A 11 8.12 32.71 -1.56
C GLU A 11 7.85 31.61 -0.52
N LEU A 12 8.73 30.61 -0.42
CA LEU A 12 8.62 29.55 0.59
C LEU A 12 8.78 30.08 2.02
N ALA A 13 9.66 31.07 2.23
CA ALA A 13 9.84 31.68 3.54
C ALA A 13 8.60 32.47 3.98
N VAL A 14 7.90 33.13 3.04
CA VAL A 14 6.62 33.78 3.31
C VAL A 14 5.55 32.74 3.67
N LEU A 15 5.40 31.67 2.89
CA LEU A 15 4.41 30.63 3.16
C LEU A 15 4.64 29.91 4.50
N ALA A 16 5.90 29.67 4.87
CA ALA A 16 6.25 29.03 6.14
C ALA A 16 6.02 29.93 7.36
N ALA A 17 5.85 31.24 7.16
CA ALA A 17 5.58 32.20 8.23
C ALA A 17 4.09 32.44 8.47
N ILE A 18 3.20 31.98 7.57
CA ILE A 18 1.75 32.02 7.75
C ILE A 18 1.37 31.02 8.85
N SER A 19 0.55 31.44 9.81
CA SER A 19 0.05 30.55 10.87
C SER A 19 -1.06 29.64 10.36
N ASP A 20 -1.24 28.47 11.00
CA ASP A 20 -2.25 27.49 10.59
C ASP A 20 -3.67 28.07 10.57
N GLU A 21 -3.98 29.01 11.48
CA GLU A 21 -5.29 29.68 11.55
C GLU A 21 -5.58 30.62 10.38
N GLU A 22 -4.54 31.10 9.69
CA GLU A 22 -4.65 31.99 8.53
C GLU A 22 -4.73 31.21 7.20
N ILE A 23 -4.58 29.88 7.24
CA ILE A 23 -4.68 29.03 6.06
C ILE A 23 -6.15 28.92 5.64
N ASP A 24 -6.47 29.44 4.47
CA ASP A 24 -7.80 29.30 3.87
C ASP A 24 -8.03 27.86 3.39
N THR A 25 -8.90 27.14 4.10
CA THR A 25 -9.34 25.78 3.74
C THR A 25 -10.76 25.75 3.15
N SER A 26 -11.31 26.89 2.71
CA SER A 26 -12.70 26.97 2.23
C SER A 26 -13.01 26.03 1.06
N GLU A 27 -12.04 25.78 0.18
CA GLU A 27 -12.17 24.84 -0.95
C GLU A 27 -12.08 23.37 -0.52
N ILE A 28 -11.43 23.08 0.61
CA ILE A 28 -11.17 21.73 1.11
C ILE A 28 -11.46 21.72 2.63
N PRO A 29 -12.75 21.72 3.02
CA PRO A 29 -13.11 21.73 4.42
C PRO A 29 -12.63 20.45 5.11
N GLU A 30 -12.35 20.56 6.42
CA GLU A 30 -11.94 19.41 7.22
C GLU A 30 -13.02 18.31 7.21
N ASN A 31 -12.59 17.06 7.00
CA ASN A 31 -13.49 15.93 7.07
C ASN A 31 -13.46 15.30 8.47
N THR A 32 -14.52 15.54 9.24
CA THR A 32 -14.70 14.96 10.57
C THR A 32 -15.41 13.60 10.54
N ASP A 33 -16.05 13.21 9.43
CA ASP A 33 -16.77 11.94 9.30
C ASP A 33 -15.91 10.86 8.65
N TRP A 34 -15.42 9.96 9.50
CA TRP A 34 -14.60 8.82 9.09
C TRP A 34 -15.40 7.51 8.95
N SER A 35 -16.73 7.56 9.05
CA SER A 35 -17.57 6.35 9.02
C SER A 35 -17.44 5.54 7.72
N SER A 36 -17.13 6.20 6.60
CA SER A 36 -16.92 5.59 5.29
C SER A 36 -15.45 5.26 5.00
N ALA A 37 -14.54 5.51 5.93
CA ALA A 37 -13.11 5.30 5.72
C ALA A 37 -12.76 3.81 5.62
N VAL A 38 -11.98 3.44 4.60
CA VAL A 38 -11.49 2.07 4.41
C VAL A 38 -10.03 1.99 4.83
N VAL A 39 -9.79 1.38 5.99
CA VAL A 39 -8.43 1.10 6.45
C VAL A 39 -7.74 0.14 5.50
N GLY A 40 -6.54 0.48 5.05
CA GLY A 40 -5.72 -0.41 4.22
C GLY A 40 -6.15 -0.52 2.76
N ARG A 41 -6.97 0.41 2.23
CA ARG A 41 -7.36 0.44 0.80
C ARG A 41 -6.17 0.34 -0.15
N PHE A 42 -5.04 0.93 0.22
CA PHE A 42 -3.80 0.94 -0.57
C PHE A 42 -2.73 -0.02 -0.06
N TYR A 43 -3.03 -0.83 0.96
CA TYR A 43 -2.07 -1.80 1.45
C TYR A 43 -1.80 -2.86 0.38
N ARG A 44 -0.54 -2.95 -0.04
CA ARG A 44 -0.06 -4.01 -0.93
C ARG A 44 0.99 -4.81 -0.16
N PRO A 45 0.79 -6.12 0.06
CA PRO A 45 1.82 -6.96 0.65
C PRO A 45 3.11 -6.87 -0.16
N VAL A 46 4.22 -6.56 0.51
CA VAL A 46 5.54 -6.65 -0.10
C VAL A 46 5.82 -8.12 -0.40
N LYS A 47 6.14 -8.42 -1.66
CA LYS A 47 6.51 -9.76 -2.07
C LYS A 47 8.01 -9.90 -1.95
N GLU A 48 8.45 -10.86 -1.15
CA GLU A 48 9.85 -11.23 -1.05
C GLU A 48 10.17 -12.36 -2.04
N ILE A 49 11.34 -12.28 -2.67
CA ILE A 49 11.83 -13.35 -3.54
C ILE A 49 12.49 -14.39 -2.65
N VAL A 50 11.84 -15.54 -2.53
CA VAL A 50 12.35 -16.68 -1.76
C VAL A 50 12.46 -17.92 -2.63
N THR A 51 13.48 -18.74 -2.41
CA THR A 51 13.62 -20.04 -3.07
C THR A 51 13.00 -21.11 -2.17
N ILE A 52 11.93 -21.75 -2.65
CA ILE A 52 11.26 -22.86 -1.95
C ILE A 52 11.30 -24.12 -2.82
N ARG A 53 11.24 -25.28 -2.17
CA ARG A 53 11.04 -26.58 -2.85
C ARG A 53 9.56 -26.94 -2.79
N LEU A 54 9.04 -27.44 -3.91
CA LEU A 54 7.67 -27.93 -4.05
C LEU A 54 7.74 -29.33 -4.66
N ASP A 55 6.80 -30.19 -4.28
CA ASP A 55 6.67 -31.51 -4.89
C ASP A 55 6.32 -31.41 -6.37
N ALA A 56 6.79 -32.38 -7.15
CA ALA A 56 6.69 -32.36 -8.61
C ALA A 56 5.23 -32.42 -9.08
N ASP A 57 4.42 -33.26 -8.45
CA ASP A 57 2.99 -33.42 -8.71
C ASP A 57 2.18 -32.15 -8.40
N VAL A 58 2.49 -31.49 -7.28
CA VAL A 58 1.90 -30.20 -6.89
C VAL A 58 2.24 -29.13 -7.91
N LEU A 59 3.50 -29.08 -8.35
CA LEU A 59 3.95 -28.13 -9.36
C LEU A 59 3.26 -28.36 -10.71
N ASP A 60 3.12 -29.62 -11.12
CA ASP A 60 2.47 -29.98 -12.37
C ASP A 60 0.98 -29.65 -12.34
N TRP A 61 0.28 -29.96 -11.25
CA TRP A 61 -1.11 -29.55 -11.04
C TRP A 61 -1.29 -28.03 -11.11
N LEU A 62 -0.40 -27.26 -10.48
CA LEU A 62 -0.46 -25.79 -10.52
C LEU A 62 -0.24 -25.23 -11.93
N LYS A 63 0.63 -25.86 -12.72
CA LYS A 63 0.92 -25.50 -14.12
C LYS A 63 -0.23 -25.85 -15.08
N GLN A 64 -1.04 -26.87 -14.80
CA GLN A 64 -2.20 -27.23 -15.65
C GLN A 64 -3.17 -26.06 -15.85
N GLY A 65 -3.33 -25.19 -14.84
CA GLY A 65 -4.16 -24.00 -14.97
C GLY A 65 -3.51 -22.83 -15.74
N GLY A 66 -2.44 -23.06 -16.50
CA GLY A 66 -1.80 -22.10 -17.39
C GLY A 66 -0.85 -21.10 -16.73
N LYS A 67 -0.59 -19.99 -17.44
CA LYS A 67 0.32 -18.93 -16.99
C LYS A 67 -0.10 -18.37 -15.62
N GLY A 68 0.89 -18.01 -14.80
CA GLY A 68 0.65 -17.40 -13.48
C GLY A 68 0.58 -18.37 -12.30
N TYR A 69 1.09 -19.60 -12.44
CA TYR A 69 1.15 -20.57 -11.35
C TYR A 69 1.85 -20.04 -10.08
N GLN A 70 2.89 -19.20 -10.21
CA GLN A 70 3.56 -18.54 -9.09
C GLN A 70 2.62 -17.61 -8.30
N THR A 71 1.81 -16.82 -8.99
CA THR A 71 0.77 -15.99 -8.35
C THR A 71 -0.27 -16.87 -7.66
N ARG A 72 -0.60 -18.02 -8.25
CA ARG A 72 -1.56 -18.98 -7.70
C ARG A 72 -1.04 -19.63 -6.41
N ILE A 73 0.26 -19.98 -6.35
CA ILE A 73 0.94 -20.46 -5.14
C ILE A 73 0.74 -19.45 -4.00
N ASN A 74 1.09 -18.19 -4.23
CA ASN A 74 0.98 -17.16 -3.18
C ASN A 74 -0.47 -16.96 -2.72
N ARG A 75 -1.45 -17.05 -3.63
CA ARG A 75 -2.88 -16.96 -3.29
C ARG A 75 -3.33 -18.12 -2.40
N ILE A 76 -2.90 -19.34 -2.69
CA ILE A 76 -3.22 -20.53 -1.88
C ILE A 76 -2.63 -20.38 -0.48
N LEU A 77 -1.35 -20.02 -0.38
CA LEU A 77 -0.67 -19.84 0.91
C LEU A 77 -1.33 -18.74 1.75
N ARG A 78 -1.70 -17.62 1.13
CA ARG A 78 -2.42 -16.52 1.80
C ARG A 78 -3.77 -16.98 2.36
N SER A 79 -4.56 -17.69 1.57
CA SER A 79 -5.85 -18.22 2.01
C SER A 79 -5.70 -19.16 3.21
N ALA A 80 -4.73 -20.09 3.14
CA ALA A 80 -4.44 -21.00 4.25
C ALA A 80 -4.04 -20.26 5.53
N MET A 81 -3.16 -19.27 5.43
CA MET A 81 -2.74 -18.42 6.54
C MET A 81 -3.92 -17.65 7.16
N GLU A 82 -4.78 -17.05 6.35
CA GLU A 82 -5.95 -16.29 6.83
C GLU A 82 -6.97 -17.20 7.51
N HIS A 83 -7.23 -18.39 6.95
CA HIS A 83 -8.08 -19.39 7.58
C HIS A 83 -7.52 -19.84 8.94
N GLN A 84 -6.20 -20.04 9.04
CA GLN A 84 -5.56 -20.39 10.31
C GLN A 84 -5.69 -19.27 11.35
N ARG A 85 -5.45 -18.01 10.97
CA ARG A 85 -5.60 -16.86 11.88
C ARG A 85 -7.02 -16.72 12.41
N LYS A 86 -8.03 -16.91 11.56
CA LYS A 86 -9.44 -16.87 11.97
C LYS A 86 -9.84 -17.96 12.95
N ARG A 87 -9.20 -19.13 12.90
CA ARG A 87 -9.46 -20.24 13.84
C ARG A 87 -8.78 -20.06 15.19
N ALA A 88 -7.71 -19.26 15.23
CA ALA A 88 -6.93 -19.00 16.44
C ALA A 88 -7.40 -17.76 17.21
N ALA A 89 -8.27 -16.93 16.61
CA ALA A 89 -8.94 -15.79 17.22
C ALA A 89 -10.31 -16.23 17.76
#